data_AF-A0A2G2VMN8-F1
#
_entry.id   AF-A0A2G2VMN8-F1
#
_cell.length_a   1.000
_cell.length_b   1.000
_cell.length_c   1.000
_cell.angle_alpha   90.00
_cell.angle_beta   90.00
_cell.angle_gamma   90.00
#
_symmetry.space_group_name_H-M   'P 1'
#
loop_
_entity.id
_entity.type
_entity.pdbx_description
1 polymer ?
#
loop_
_entity_poly.entity_id
_entity_poly.type
_entity_poly.pdbx_seq_one_letter_code
_entity_poly.pdbx_strand_id
1 'polypeptide(L)'
;MVGSYEGSPRKYTTPLDGLVAVVSTVYQQGCDIACATTQVDKAKKVVAAADAVVLVMGSYQTIERESHDRVNLTLSGTRKEKSKWVGGGKV
;
A
#
# COMPACT_ATOMS: atom_id res chain seq x y z
N MET A 1 1.93 3.54 9.90
CA MET A 1 1.95 2.73 11.14
C MET A 1 1.87 3.57 12.39
N VAL A 2 2.50 4.76 12.44
CA VAL A 2 2.71 5.45 13.71
C VAL A 2 1.54 6.39 14.07
N GLY A 3 0.99 7.12 13.09
CA GLY A 3 -0.26 7.88 13.29
C GLY A 3 -0.02 9.23 13.98
N SER A 4 -1.07 9.91 14.44
CA SER A 4 -0.88 11.16 15.19
C SER A 4 -0.61 10.88 16.68
N TYR A 5 -0.06 11.87 17.41
CA TYR A 5 0.24 11.77 18.84
C TYR A 5 1.27 10.69 19.21
N GLU A 6 2.25 10.48 18.33
CA GLU A 6 3.31 9.50 18.52
C GLU A 6 4.44 10.00 19.44
N GLY A 7 4.86 9.16 20.39
CA GLY A 7 6.10 9.36 21.14
C GLY A 7 7.33 9.05 20.27
N SER A 8 8.54 9.09 20.84
CA SER A 8 9.76 8.70 20.13
C SER A 8 10.07 7.20 20.37
N PRO A 9 9.79 6.30 19.40
CA PRO A 9 10.14 4.89 19.53
C PRO A 9 11.62 4.65 19.26
N ARG A 10 12.18 3.59 19.86
CA ARG A 10 13.57 3.17 19.61
C ARG A 10 13.81 2.62 18.19
N LYS A 11 12.79 2.03 17.57
CA LYS A 11 12.88 1.41 16.25
C LYS A 11 11.52 1.40 15.57
N TYR A 12 11.53 1.59 14.25
CA TYR A 12 10.39 1.34 13.38
C TYR A 12 10.59 0.01 12.65
N THR A 13 9.53 -0.79 12.59
CA THR A 13 9.48 -2.02 11.80
C THR A 13 8.36 -1.86 10.79
N THR A 14 8.70 -1.86 9.51
CA THR A 14 7.70 -1.82 8.44
C THR A 14 7.11 -3.21 8.22
N PRO A 15 5.94 -3.32 7.56
CA PRO A 15 5.41 -4.62 7.18
C PRO A 15 6.37 -5.42 6.29
N LEU A 16 7.15 -4.73 5.44
CA LEU A 16 8.18 -5.36 4.62
C LEU A 16 9.30 -5.95 5.47
N ASP A 17 9.78 -5.22 6.48
CA ASP A 17 10.82 -5.74 7.40
C ASP A 17 10.33 -7.00 8.13
N GLY A 18 9.05 -7.00 8.55
CA GLY A 18 8.43 -8.15 9.18
C GLY A 18 8.31 -9.37 8.26
N LEU A 19 7.93 -9.16 6.99
CA LEU A 19 7.81 -10.23 6.00
C LEU A 19 9.17 -10.81 5.61
N VAL A 20 10.16 -9.95 5.33
CA VAL A 20 11.52 -10.34 4.96
C VAL A 20 12.20 -11.16 6.07
N ALA A 21 11.85 -10.92 7.33
CA ALA A 21 12.39 -11.69 8.46
C ALA A 21 11.88 -13.16 8.51
N VAL A 22 10.76 -13.47 7.85
CA VAL A 22 10.12 -14.79 7.92
C VAL A 22 10.18 -15.53 6.59
N VAL A 23 10.02 -14.83 5.47
CA VAL A 23 9.94 -15.42 4.13
C VAL A 23 10.73 -14.61 3.11
N SER A 24 11.27 -15.28 2.09
CA SER A 24 11.87 -14.58 0.94
C SER A 24 10.81 -13.71 0.28
N THR A 25 11.01 -12.39 0.34
CA THR A 25 9.99 -11.40 -0.07
C THR A 25 10.56 -10.51 -1.16
N VAL A 26 9.85 -10.39 -2.29
CA VAL A 26 10.17 -9.43 -3.35
C VAL A 26 9.26 -8.21 -3.16
N TYR A 27 9.85 -7.04 -2.99
CA TYR A 27 9.12 -5.80 -2.87
C TYR A 27 8.97 -5.12 -4.24
N GLN A 28 7.74 -4.71 -4.56
CA GLN A 28 7.45 -3.87 -5.70
C GLN A 28 6.45 -2.80 -5.28
N GLN A 29 6.83 -1.53 -5.41
CA GLN A 29 5.90 -0.43 -5.20
C GLN A 29 4.83 -0.44 -6.28
N GLY A 30 3.55 -0.42 -5.87
CA GLY A 30 2.41 -0.35 -6.77
C GLY A 30 2.11 1.08 -7.20
N CYS A 31 1.71 1.93 -6.26
CA CYS A 31 1.60 3.38 -6.46
C CYS A 31 1.87 4.13 -5.14
N ASP A 32 1.96 5.46 -5.22
CA ASP A 32 2.00 6.31 -4.03
C ASP A 32 0.60 6.45 -3.39
N ILE A 33 0.52 7.09 -2.23
CA ILE A 33 -0.71 7.22 -1.43
C ILE A 33 -1.82 8.01 -2.16
N ALA A 34 -1.44 8.98 -3.00
CA ALA A 34 -2.37 9.69 -3.88
C ALA A 34 -2.53 9.00 -5.24
N CYS A 35 -1.79 7.91 -5.48
CA CYS A 35 -1.74 7.13 -6.71
C CYS A 35 -1.57 8.01 -7.96
N ALA A 36 -0.80 9.10 -7.82
CA ALA A 36 -0.46 10.02 -8.90
C ALA A 36 0.51 9.39 -9.90
N THR A 37 1.36 8.47 -9.42
CA THR A 37 2.26 7.67 -10.24
C THR A 37 2.02 6.20 -9.98
N THR A 38 1.74 5.45 -11.04
CA THR A 38 1.42 4.02 -10.95
C THR A 38 2.50 3.20 -11.64
N GLN A 39 2.95 2.13 -10.98
CA GLN A 39 3.90 1.14 -11.50
C GLN A 39 3.22 -0.23 -11.61
N VAL A 40 1.95 -0.22 -12.01
CA VAL A 40 1.08 -1.41 -12.06
C VAL A 40 1.65 -2.49 -12.96
N ASP A 41 2.28 -2.15 -14.09
CA ASP A 41 2.83 -3.15 -15.00
C ASP A 41 4.06 -3.87 -14.43
N LYS A 42 4.88 -3.17 -13.65
CA LYS A 42 5.98 -3.81 -12.91
C LYS A 42 5.42 -4.70 -11.79
N ALA A 43 4.41 -4.21 -11.06
CA ALA A 43 3.73 -4.99 -10.03
C ALA A 43 3.13 -6.28 -10.59
N LYS A 44 2.45 -6.23 -11.75
CA LYS A 44 1.91 -7.43 -12.41
C LYS A 44 2.97 -8.47 -12.74
N LYS A 45 4.15 -8.06 -13.21
CA LYS A 45 5.26 -8.99 -13.52
C LYS A 45 5.77 -9.70 -12.27
N VAL A 46 5.91 -8.97 -11.16
CA VAL A 46 6.35 -9.54 -9.88
C VAL A 46 5.28 -10.47 -9.31
N VAL A 47 4.01 -10.06 -9.36
CA VAL A 47 2.87 -10.88 -8.93
C VAL A 47 2.76 -12.17 -9.72
N ALA A 48 3.00 -12.15 -11.03
CA ALA A 48 2.94 -13.35 -11.87
C ALA A 48 4.00 -14.41 -11.52
N ALA A 49 5.10 -14.00 -10.86
CA ALA A 49 6.18 -14.89 -10.45
C ALA A 49 6.11 -15.29 -8.96
N ALA A 50 5.14 -14.77 -8.20
CA ALA A 50 5.03 -15.00 -6.76
C ALA A 50 3.92 -16.01 -6.42
N ASP A 51 4.17 -16.88 -5.44
CA ASP A 51 3.18 -17.85 -4.95
C ASP A 51 2.03 -17.19 -4.18
N ALA A 52 2.34 -16.08 -3.49
CA ALA A 52 1.38 -15.29 -2.74
C ALA A 52 1.72 -13.80 -2.81
N VAL A 53 0.69 -12.96 -2.70
CA VAL A 53 0.82 -11.50 -2.79
C VAL A 53 0.24 -10.86 -1.53
N VAL A 54 1.02 -10.02 -0.87
CA VAL A 54 0.57 -9.20 0.25
C VAL A 54 0.49 -7.74 -0.20
N LEU A 55 -0.72 -7.19 -0.22
CA LEU A 55 -0.96 -5.78 -0.55
C LEU A 55 -1.06 -4.95 0.73
N VAL A 56 -0.11 -4.03 0.91
CA VAL A 56 -0.14 -3.05 2.02
C VAL A 56 -0.67 -1.73 1.47
N MET A 57 -1.93 -1.41 1.77
CA MET A 57 -2.65 -0.26 1.25
C MET A 57 -3.41 0.45 2.37
N GLY A 58 -3.76 1.72 2.14
CA GLY A 58 -4.54 2.52 3.09
C GLY A 58 -4.30 4.01 2.90
N SER A 59 -4.68 4.77 3.91
CA SER A 59 -4.44 6.22 4.00
C SER A 59 -3.24 6.50 4.91
N TYR A 60 -2.76 7.75 4.91
CA TYR A 60 -1.79 8.25 5.90
C TYR A 60 -2.17 9.66 6.36
N GLN A 61 -1.40 10.24 7.29
CA GLN A 61 -1.65 11.55 7.90
C GLN A 61 -1.74 12.74 6.91
N THR A 62 -1.37 12.54 5.64
CA THR A 62 -1.59 13.50 4.57
C THR A 62 -3.05 13.55 4.07
N ILE A 63 -3.85 12.53 4.38
CA ILE A 63 -5.26 12.39 3.98
C ILE A 63 -6.20 12.50 5.18
N GLU A 64 -5.76 12.01 6.35
CA GLU A 64 -6.58 11.98 7.56
C GLU A 64 -5.71 12.30 8.78
N ARG A 65 -6.03 13.37 9.51
CA ARG A 65 -5.41 13.73 10.79
C ARG A 65 -6.31 14.70 11.55
N GLU A 66 -5.93 15.08 12.76
CA GLU A 66 -6.65 16.09 13.53
C GLU A 66 -6.85 17.38 12.73
N SER A 67 -8.08 17.90 12.76
CA SER A 67 -8.49 19.08 11.97
C SER A 67 -8.32 18.91 10.45
N HIS A 68 -8.22 17.67 9.97
CA HIS A 68 -8.13 17.33 8.56
C HIS A 68 -8.98 16.08 8.26
N ASP A 69 -10.29 16.32 8.22
CA ASP A 69 -11.28 15.29 7.94
C ASP A 69 -11.28 14.91 6.46
N ARG A 70 -11.59 13.64 6.20
CA ARG A 70 -11.76 13.13 4.85
C ARG A 70 -13.08 13.58 4.26
N VAL A 71 -13.05 13.96 2.99
CA VAL A 71 -14.25 14.27 2.20
C VAL A 71 -14.90 13.01 1.60
N ASN A 72 -14.21 11.86 1.61
CA ASN A 72 -14.71 10.58 1.12
C ASN A 72 -14.07 9.40 1.85
N LEU A 73 -14.80 8.28 1.91
CA LEU A 73 -14.36 7.04 2.58
C LEU A 73 -13.76 5.99 1.62
N THR A 74 -13.66 6.30 0.34
CA THR A 74 -13.02 5.41 -0.64
C THR A 74 -11.51 5.38 -0.46
N LEU A 75 -10.86 4.30 -0.92
CA LEU A 75 -9.40 4.21 -0.91
C LEU A 75 -8.80 5.40 -1.68
N SER A 76 -7.91 6.13 -1.02
CA SER A 76 -7.29 7.33 -1.58
C SER A 76 -6.50 7.02 -2.85
N GLY A 77 -6.57 7.93 -3.82
CA GLY A 77 -5.84 7.80 -5.09
C GLY A 77 -6.62 7.11 -6.22
N THR A 78 -7.74 6.45 -5.94
CA THR A 78 -8.62 5.96 -7.03
C THR A 78 -9.52 7.11 -7.53
N ARG A 79 -8.96 8.10 -8.22
CA ARG A 79 -9.77 9.08 -8.97
C ARG A 79 -10.31 8.39 -10.23
N LYS A 80 -11.39 7.62 -10.04
CA LYS A 80 -12.25 7.04 -11.09
C LYS A 80 -11.56 6.15 -12.13
N GLU A 81 -10.64 5.28 -11.74
CA GLU A 81 -10.31 4.13 -12.58
C GLU A 81 -11.08 2.91 -12.07
N LYS A 82 -12.31 2.74 -12.59
CA LYS A 82 -12.99 1.46 -12.60
C LYS A 82 -12.22 0.53 -13.55
N SER A 83 -11.15 -0.12 -13.10
CA SER A 83 -10.64 -1.28 -13.82
C SER A 83 -9.65 -2.10 -12.99
N LYS A 84 -10.10 -3.33 -12.71
CA LYS A 84 -9.28 -4.52 -12.46
C LYS A 84 -8.34 -4.45 -11.25
N TRP A 85 -8.91 -4.77 -10.09
CA TRP A 85 -8.15 -5.26 -8.93
C TRP A 85 -7.26 -6.45 -9.33
N VAL A 86 -5.95 -6.32 -9.11
CA VAL A 86 -4.96 -7.41 -9.15
C VAL A 86 -5.13 -8.25 -7.89
N GLY A 87 -6.22 -9.01 -7.85
CA GLY A 87 -6.56 -9.89 -6.72
C GLY A 87 -7.61 -10.94 -7.07
N GLY A 88 -7.94 -11.09 -8.35
CA GLY A 88 -8.79 -12.17 -8.84
C GLY A 88 -8.08 -12.82 -10.00
N GLY A 89 -7.48 -13.99 -9.75
CA GLY A 89 -7.09 -14.88 -10.82
C GLY A 89 -8.28 -15.13 -11.75
N LYS A 90 -8.11 -14.78 -13.02
CA LYS A 90 -8.40 -15.63 -14.18
C LYS A 90 -7.73 -15.00 -15.39
N VAL A 91 -6.96 -15.86 -16.06
CA VAL A 91 -6.61 -15.89 -17.49
C VAL A 91 -6.83 -14.62 -18.30
#